data_AF-A0A2K8T7N8-F1
#
_entry.id   AF-A0A2K8T7N8-F1
#
_cell.length_a   1.000
_cell.length_b   1.000
_cell.length_c   1.000
_cell.angle_alpha   90.00
_cell.angle_beta   90.00
_cell.angle_gamma   90.00
#
_symmetry.space_group_name_H-M   'P 1'
#
loop_
_entity.id
_entity.type
_entity.pdbx_description
1 polymer ?
#
loop_
_entity_poly.entity_id
_entity_poly.type
_entity_poly.pdbx_seq_one_letter_code
_entity_poly.pdbx_strand_id
1 'polypeptide(L)'
;MSIKTLSIMTHVIYTAQQLQLKSIARLKQIYTEIACTVKVNDKRCKDSWISAIAEYQSSKIQKLAPAAPDNQAISQAELDNYIAGQAQVVAPESLRIVEISFDHHEYYAGNQLVATIAHDDDHLTQRWVVMVNDKEVFRANTLMRCDRFICTHYKDGTLLVTQVASYSEKRSLN
;
A
#
# COMPACT_ATOMS: atom_id res chain seq x y z
N MET A 1 36.93 -32.13 16.58
CA MET A 1 35.50 -32.24 16.20
C MET A 1 34.79 -31.01 16.72
N SER A 2 34.40 -30.08 15.84
CA SER A 2 33.76 -28.82 16.25
C SER A 2 32.27 -29.07 16.43
N ILE A 3 31.81 -28.97 17.68
CA ILE A 3 30.39 -29.07 18.03
C ILE A 3 29.74 -27.79 17.51
N LYS A 4 29.10 -27.85 16.33
CA LYS A 4 28.24 -26.77 15.85
C LYS A 4 27.14 -26.58 16.88
N THR A 5 27.20 -25.50 17.64
CA THR A 5 26.15 -25.06 18.55
C THR A 5 24.86 -24.95 17.74
N LEU A 6 23.93 -25.88 17.94
CA LEU A 6 22.57 -25.79 17.41
C LEU A 6 21.92 -24.62 18.14
N SER A 7 21.97 -23.43 17.53
CA SER A 7 21.28 -22.25 18.02
C SER A 7 19.80 -22.59 18.10
N ILE A 8 19.27 -22.69 19.32
CA ILE A 8 17.86 -22.99 19.57
C ILE A 8 17.07 -21.79 19.06
N MET A 9 16.30 -21.98 18.00
CA MET A 9 15.49 -20.92 17.39
C MET A 9 14.27 -20.65 18.26
N THR A 10 14.40 -19.69 19.18
CA THR A 10 13.36 -19.27 20.15
C THR A 10 12.39 -18.22 19.59
N HIS A 11 12.71 -17.61 18.45
CA HIS A 11 11.91 -16.57 17.82
C HIS A 11 11.98 -16.67 16.29
N VAL A 12 11.02 -16.06 15.61
CA VAL A 12 11.03 -15.94 14.15
C VAL A 12 12.17 -15.00 13.74
N ILE A 13 13.20 -15.55 13.11
CA ILE A 13 14.36 -14.82 12.59
C ILE A 13 14.01 -14.00 11.32
N TYR A 14 13.02 -14.44 10.54
CA TYR A 14 12.67 -13.84 9.26
C TYR A 14 11.15 -13.79 9.08
N THR A 15 10.60 -12.60 8.85
CA THR A 15 9.16 -12.45 8.56
C THR A 15 8.83 -12.83 7.11
N ALA A 16 7.56 -13.16 6.83
CA ALA A 16 7.12 -13.47 5.47
C ALA A 16 7.44 -12.32 4.49
N GLN A 17 7.23 -11.07 4.91
CA GLN A 17 7.56 -9.88 4.12
C GLN A 17 9.07 -9.77 3.86
N GLN A 18 9.91 -10.02 4.86
CA GLN A 18 11.37 -10.01 4.68
C GLN A 18 11.84 -11.08 3.71
N LEU A 19 11.24 -12.27 3.74
CA LEU A 19 11.54 -13.37 2.82
C LEU A 19 11.07 -13.06 1.39
N GLN A 20 9.90 -12.42 1.23
CA GLN A 20 9.37 -11.97 -0.07
C GLN A 20 10.29 -10.95 -0.77
N LEU A 21 11.07 -10.16 -0.03
CA LEU A 21 12.04 -9.23 -0.62
C LEU A 21 13.38 -9.88 -1.01
N LYS A 22 13.62 -11.16 -0.66
CA LYS A 22 14.88 -11.86 -0.99
C LYS A 22 14.82 -12.55 -2.35
N SER A 23 16.00 -12.71 -2.96
CA SER A 23 16.16 -13.54 -4.16
C SER A 23 16.07 -15.03 -3.82
N ILE A 24 15.75 -15.87 -4.80
CA ILE A 24 15.68 -17.33 -4.63
C ILE A 24 17.02 -17.91 -4.13
N ALA A 25 18.15 -17.35 -4.58
CA ALA A 25 19.47 -17.77 -4.14
C ALA A 25 19.68 -17.49 -2.64
N ARG A 26 19.25 -16.31 -2.18
CA ARG A 26 19.33 -15.95 -0.76
C ARG A 26 18.37 -16.78 0.08
N LEU A 27 17.18 -17.13 -0.42
CA LEU A 27 16.25 -18.02 0.28
C LEU A 27 16.83 -19.43 0.46
N LYS A 28 17.50 -19.98 -0.56
CA LYS A 28 18.21 -21.27 -0.44
C LYS A 28 19.32 -21.21 0.59
N GLN A 29 20.04 -20.09 0.67
CA GLN A 29 21.07 -19.88 1.68
C GLN A 29 20.47 -19.77 3.09
N ILE A 30 19.38 -19.02 3.26
CA ILE A 30 18.67 -18.93 4.55
C ILE A 30 18.17 -20.31 4.98
N TYR A 31 17.61 -21.08 4.05
CA TYR A 31 17.13 -22.45 4.30
C TYR A 31 18.24 -23.34 4.90
N THR A 32 19.49 -23.23 4.40
CA THR A 32 20.63 -23.98 4.96
C THR A 32 21.18 -23.36 6.24
N GLU A 33 21.21 -22.03 6.34
CA GLU A 33 21.66 -21.28 7.53
C GLU A 33 20.83 -21.64 8.77
N ILE A 34 19.50 -21.73 8.64
CA ILE A 34 18.60 -22.10 9.75
C ILE A 34 18.46 -23.61 9.94
N ALA A 35 19.20 -24.41 9.16
CA ALA A 35 19.10 -25.86 9.11
C ALA A 35 17.66 -26.36 8.93
N CYS A 36 16.91 -25.73 8.00
CA CYS A 36 15.53 -26.08 7.73
C CYS A 36 15.41 -27.53 7.22
N THR A 37 14.52 -28.30 7.83
CA THR A 37 14.26 -29.70 7.46
C THR A 37 12.98 -29.90 6.66
N VAL A 38 12.21 -28.83 6.40
CA VAL A 38 10.92 -28.90 5.70
C VAL A 38 11.13 -29.07 4.20
N LYS A 39 10.53 -30.11 3.61
CA LYS A 39 10.68 -30.42 2.20
C LYS A 39 10.10 -29.30 1.33
N VAL A 40 10.92 -28.75 0.45
CA VAL A 40 10.48 -27.80 -0.59
C VAL A 40 9.92 -28.57 -1.78
N ASN A 41 8.62 -28.39 -2.06
CA ASN A 41 7.92 -29.09 -3.14
C ASN A 41 8.40 -28.67 -4.53
N ASP A 42 8.52 -27.36 -4.79
CA ASP A 42 9.10 -26.84 -6.03
C ASP A 42 10.33 -25.97 -5.75
N LYS A 43 11.51 -26.46 -6.16
CA LYS A 43 12.80 -25.79 -5.95
C LYS A 43 13.04 -24.60 -6.89
N ARG A 44 12.21 -24.43 -7.93
CA ARG A 44 12.26 -23.31 -8.89
C ARG A 44 11.30 -22.18 -8.49
N CYS A 45 10.27 -22.48 -7.70
CA CYS A 45 9.29 -21.52 -7.21
C CYS A 45 9.76 -20.80 -5.95
N LYS A 46 9.69 -19.47 -5.94
CA LYS A 46 10.12 -18.63 -4.81
C LYS A 46 9.23 -18.84 -3.58
N ASP A 47 7.92 -18.86 -3.78
CA ASP A 47 6.96 -19.02 -2.69
C ASP A 47 7.10 -20.38 -2.00
N SER A 48 7.45 -21.43 -2.75
CA SER A 48 7.74 -22.75 -2.16
C SER A 48 8.90 -22.71 -1.15
N TRP A 49 9.93 -21.90 -1.38
CA TRP A 49 11.02 -21.71 -0.41
C TRP A 49 10.57 -20.88 0.80
N ILE A 50 9.76 -19.84 0.56
CA ILE A 50 9.26 -18.97 1.63
C ILE A 50 8.35 -19.75 2.57
N SER A 51 7.41 -20.52 2.03
CA SER A 51 6.51 -21.36 2.81
C SER A 51 7.26 -22.39 3.65
N ALA A 52 8.25 -23.09 3.08
CA ALA A 52 9.02 -24.09 3.82
C ALA A 52 9.83 -23.46 4.97
N ILE A 53 10.42 -22.28 4.75
CA ILE A 53 11.15 -21.54 5.80
C ILE A 53 10.18 -21.07 6.89
N ALA A 54 9.06 -20.45 6.51
CA ALA A 54 8.06 -19.94 7.46
C ALA A 54 7.42 -21.06 8.29
N GLU A 55 7.12 -22.19 7.68
CA GLU A 55 6.58 -23.38 8.34
C GLU A 55 7.56 -23.95 9.36
N TYR A 56 8.84 -24.08 8.99
CA TYR A 56 9.88 -24.54 9.91
C TYR A 56 10.02 -23.60 11.12
N GLN A 57 9.98 -22.29 10.89
CA GLN A 57 10.05 -21.29 11.95
C GLN A 57 8.87 -21.39 12.91
N SER A 58 7.65 -21.51 12.37
CA SER A 58 6.43 -21.65 13.15
C SER A 58 6.41 -22.94 13.96
N SER A 59 6.77 -24.08 13.33
CA SER A 59 6.80 -25.39 13.97
C SER A 59 7.79 -25.46 15.13
N LYS A 60 8.95 -24.81 15.01
CA LYS A 60 9.96 -24.77 16.09
C LYS A 60 9.52 -23.93 17.27
N ILE A 61 8.80 -22.82 17.04
CA ILE A 61 8.29 -21.96 18.11
C ILE A 61 7.13 -22.62 18.84
N GLN A 62 6.18 -23.21 18.12
CA GLN A 62 5.04 -23.93 18.72
C GLN A 62 5.49 -25.13 19.58
N LYS A 63 6.61 -25.77 19.24
CA LYS A 63 7.18 -26.88 20.02
C LYS A 63 7.86 -26.44 21.33
N LEU A 64 8.18 -25.15 21.48
CA LEU A 64 8.89 -24.58 22.64
C LEU A 64 7.97 -23.82 23.61
N ALA A 65 6.75 -23.48 23.21
CA ALA A 65 5.77 -22.83 24.08
C ALA A 65 4.89 -23.88 24.81
N PRO A 66 4.84 -23.91 26.15
CA PRO A 66 3.78 -24.61 26.86
C PRO A 66 2.45 -23.95 26.50
N ALA A 67 1.39 -24.76 26.33
CA ALA A 67 0.04 -24.32 25.98
C ALA A 67 -0.44 -23.19 26.90
N ALA A 68 -0.32 -21.96 26.43
CA ALA A 68 -0.91 -20.76 27.01
C ALA A 68 -1.78 -20.11 25.92
N PRO A 69 -2.86 -19.39 26.29
CA PRO A 69 -3.87 -18.93 25.35
C PRO A 69 -3.22 -18.05 24.28
N ASP A 70 -3.57 -18.34 23.02
CA ASP A 70 -2.84 -17.91 21.84
C ASP A 70 -3.10 -16.43 21.53
N ASN A 71 -2.38 -15.54 22.22
CA ASN A 71 -2.39 -14.10 21.97
C ASN A 71 -2.00 -13.75 20.52
N GLN A 72 -1.33 -14.66 19.79
CA GLN A 72 -1.05 -14.47 18.36
C GLN A 72 -2.30 -14.64 17.49
N ALA A 73 -3.20 -15.58 17.84
CA ALA A 73 -4.47 -15.74 17.14
C ALA A 73 -5.38 -14.52 17.33
N ILE A 74 -5.36 -13.91 18.52
CA ILE A 74 -6.08 -12.66 18.81
C ILE A 74 -5.50 -11.51 17.98
N SER A 75 -4.17 -11.38 17.91
CA SER A 75 -3.50 -10.32 17.14
C SER A 75 -3.73 -10.46 15.62
N GLN A 76 -3.80 -11.70 15.11
CA GLN A 76 -4.09 -11.97 13.69
C GLN A 76 -5.56 -11.68 13.36
N ALA A 77 -6.49 -12.04 14.24
CA ALA A 77 -7.91 -11.72 14.05
C ALA A 77 -8.17 -10.20 14.15
N GLU A 78 -7.44 -9.48 15.01
CA GLU A 78 -7.50 -8.01 15.07
C GLU A 78 -6.94 -7.38 13.80
N LEU A 79 -5.84 -7.91 13.25
CA LEU A 79 -5.28 -7.44 11.99
C LEU A 79 -6.19 -7.75 10.80
N ASP A 80 -6.78 -8.94 10.74
CA ASP A 80 -7.72 -9.32 9.68
C ASP A 80 -9.00 -8.48 9.75
N ASN A 81 -9.49 -8.17 10.96
CA ASN A 81 -10.62 -7.24 11.15
C ASN A 81 -10.24 -5.79 10.75
N TYR A 82 -9.01 -5.35 11.05
CA TYR A 82 -8.53 -4.04 10.63
C TYR A 82 -8.37 -3.95 9.10
N ILE A 83 -7.84 -5.00 8.46
CA ILE A 83 -7.72 -5.08 7.00
C ILE A 83 -9.10 -5.18 6.36
N ALA A 84 -10.03 -5.97 6.91
CA ALA A 84 -11.42 -6.04 6.43
C ALA A 84 -12.17 -4.71 6.61
N GLY A 85 -11.88 -3.97 7.68
CA GLY A 85 -12.43 -2.62 7.91
C GLY A 85 -11.84 -1.55 6.99
N GLN A 86 -10.56 -1.69 6.60
CA GLN A 86 -9.88 -0.80 5.65
C GLN A 86 -10.18 -1.15 4.18
N ALA A 87 -10.53 -2.41 3.89
CA ALA A 87 -10.86 -2.91 2.55
C ALA A 87 -12.36 -2.75 2.21
N GLN A 88 -13.05 -1.78 2.81
CA GLN A 88 -14.32 -1.34 2.28
C GLN A 88 -14.03 -0.48 1.04
N VAL A 89 -13.89 -1.15 -0.10
CA VAL A 89 -13.88 -0.52 -1.43
C VAL A 89 -15.27 0.07 -1.64
N VAL A 90 -15.49 1.24 -1.05
CA VAL A 90 -16.53 2.15 -1.50
C VAL A 90 -16.10 2.51 -2.92
N ALA A 91 -16.91 2.11 -3.91
CA ALA A 91 -16.67 2.52 -5.29
C ALA A 91 -16.50 4.05 -5.30
N PRO A 92 -15.42 4.59 -5.90
CA PRO A 92 -15.22 6.03 -5.96
C PRO A 92 -16.48 6.67 -6.52
N GLU A 93 -17.02 7.67 -5.82
CA GLU A 93 -18.20 8.40 -6.30
C GLU A 93 -17.96 8.87 -7.73
N SER A 94 -18.96 8.80 -8.60
CA SER A 94 -18.77 9.17 -10.01
C SER A 94 -18.30 10.63 -10.10
N LEU A 95 -17.16 10.87 -10.77
CA LEU A 95 -16.70 12.23 -11.04
C LEU A 95 -17.68 12.96 -11.95
N ARG A 96 -18.14 14.12 -11.49
CA ARG A 96 -18.85 15.09 -12.30
C ARG A 96 -17.88 16.16 -12.79
N ILE A 97 -17.87 16.39 -14.09
CA ILE A 97 -17.08 17.45 -14.72
C ILE A 97 -17.98 18.66 -14.92
N VAL A 98 -17.48 19.84 -14.57
CA VAL A 98 -18.12 21.13 -14.82
C VAL A 98 -17.15 21.99 -15.64
N GLU A 99 -17.52 22.25 -16.88
CA GLU A 99 -16.82 23.25 -17.71
C GLU A 99 -17.28 24.64 -17.27
N ILE A 100 -16.39 25.37 -16.59
CA ILE A 100 -16.65 26.75 -16.20
C ILE A 100 -16.35 27.69 -17.37
N SER A 101 -15.29 27.37 -18.13
CA SER A 101 -14.94 27.99 -19.40
C SER A 101 -14.06 27.04 -20.21
N PHE A 102 -13.77 27.40 -21.46
CA PHE A 102 -12.84 26.64 -22.28
C PHE A 102 -11.48 26.42 -21.60
N ASP A 103 -11.03 27.36 -20.78
CA ASP A 103 -9.71 27.33 -20.12
C ASP A 103 -9.76 26.86 -18.66
N HIS A 104 -10.95 26.58 -18.11
CA HIS A 104 -11.13 26.20 -16.71
C HIS A 104 -12.21 25.14 -16.53
N HIS A 105 -11.78 23.97 -16.03
CA HIS A 105 -12.65 22.82 -15.79
C HIS A 105 -12.52 22.36 -14.34
N GLU A 106 -13.62 21.97 -13.75
CA GLU A 106 -13.68 21.51 -12.37
C GLU A 106 -14.22 20.09 -12.28
N TYR A 107 -13.63 19.29 -11.39
CA TYR A 107 -13.96 17.89 -11.17
C TYR A 107 -14.47 17.71 -9.75
N TYR A 108 -15.66 17.15 -9.61
CA TYR A 108 -16.36 16.99 -8.35
C TYR A 108 -16.66 15.51 -8.04
N ALA A 109 -16.44 15.10 -6.81
CA ALA A 109 -17.00 13.88 -6.22
C ALA A 109 -18.16 14.30 -5.32
N GLY A 110 -19.40 14.03 -5.76
CA GLY A 110 -20.58 14.59 -5.12
C GLY A 110 -20.56 16.13 -5.15
N ASN A 111 -20.47 16.76 -3.98
CA ASN A 111 -20.37 18.21 -3.81
C ASN A 111 -18.95 18.69 -3.46
N GLN A 112 -17.97 17.79 -3.42
CA GLN A 112 -16.59 18.12 -3.07
C GLN A 112 -15.75 18.34 -4.32
N LEU A 113 -15.07 19.49 -4.40
CA LEU A 113 -14.08 19.77 -5.44
C LEU A 113 -12.86 18.85 -5.23
N VAL A 114 -12.51 18.11 -6.29
CA VAL A 114 -11.45 17.10 -6.29
C VAL A 114 -10.23 17.60 -7.04
N ALA A 115 -10.44 18.24 -8.19
CA ALA A 115 -9.37 18.79 -9.02
C ALA A 115 -9.90 19.89 -9.94
N THR A 116 -9.00 20.72 -10.43
CA THR A 116 -9.26 21.65 -11.53
C THR A 116 -8.26 21.46 -12.66
N ILE A 117 -8.67 21.77 -13.88
CA ILE A 117 -7.76 21.96 -15.00
C ILE A 117 -7.81 23.42 -15.40
N ALA A 118 -6.66 24.09 -15.39
CA ALA A 118 -6.53 25.48 -15.81
C ALA A 118 -5.56 25.59 -17.00
N HIS A 119 -5.79 26.61 -17.83
CA HIS A 119 -4.86 27.02 -18.88
C HIS A 119 -3.83 28.03 -18.33
N ASP A 120 -2.56 27.77 -18.61
CA ASP A 120 -1.39 28.57 -18.21
C ASP A 120 -0.68 29.07 -19.49
N ASP A 121 -0.83 30.37 -19.75
CA ASP A 121 -0.31 31.02 -20.95
C ASP A 121 1.21 31.16 -20.97
N ASP A 122 1.88 31.05 -19.82
CA ASP A 122 3.33 31.21 -19.73
C ASP A 122 4.10 29.98 -20.26
N HIS A 123 3.41 28.84 -20.44
CA HIS A 123 4.03 27.56 -20.79
C HIS A 123 3.69 27.08 -22.21
N LEU A 124 4.46 27.53 -23.20
CA LEU A 124 4.15 27.32 -24.63
C LEU A 124 3.86 25.88 -25.07
N THR A 125 4.51 24.88 -24.48
CA THR A 125 4.39 23.46 -24.89
C THR A 125 3.50 22.62 -23.98
N GLN A 126 3.16 23.11 -22.79
CA GLN A 126 2.44 22.35 -21.76
C GLN A 126 1.52 23.28 -20.95
N ARG A 127 0.52 23.83 -21.64
CA ARG A 127 -0.36 24.89 -21.13
C ARG A 127 -1.45 24.40 -20.17
N TRP A 128 -1.76 23.12 -20.16
CA TRP A 128 -2.86 22.59 -19.34
C TRP A 128 -2.31 22.06 -18.02
N VAL A 129 -2.83 22.58 -16.91
CA VAL A 129 -2.34 22.30 -15.56
C VAL A 129 -3.45 21.67 -14.74
N VAL A 130 -3.16 20.54 -14.09
CA VAL A 130 -4.03 19.93 -13.09
C VAL A 130 -3.64 20.45 -11.73
N MET A 131 -4.62 21.04 -11.03
CA MET A 131 -4.47 21.51 -9.66
C MET A 131 -5.31 20.64 -8.72
N VAL A 132 -4.73 20.26 -7.59
CA VAL A 132 -5.43 19.60 -6.47
C VAL A 132 -5.08 20.36 -5.21
N ASN A 133 -6.08 20.86 -4.48
CA ASN A 133 -5.88 21.70 -3.29
C ASN A 133 -4.90 22.87 -3.55
N ASP A 134 -5.13 23.61 -4.63
CA ASP A 134 -4.31 24.75 -5.07
C ASP A 134 -2.84 24.43 -5.35
N LYS A 135 -2.49 23.15 -5.54
CA LYS A 135 -1.14 22.70 -5.92
C LYS A 135 -1.15 22.05 -7.28
N GLU A 136 -0.18 22.43 -8.11
CA GLU A 136 0.08 21.76 -9.38
C GLU A 136 0.56 20.33 -9.10
N VAL A 137 -0.17 19.35 -9.66
CA VAL A 137 0.17 17.93 -9.54
C VAL A 137 0.54 17.30 -10.87
N PHE A 138 0.10 17.90 -11.98
CA PHE A 138 0.38 17.40 -13.32
C PHE A 138 0.19 18.50 -14.36
N ARG A 139 0.90 18.37 -15.48
CA ARG A 139 0.84 19.32 -16.59
C ARG A 139 0.95 18.59 -17.93
N ALA A 140 0.22 19.07 -18.93
CA ALA A 140 0.24 18.51 -20.28
C ALA A 140 -0.01 19.55 -21.38
N ASN A 141 0.23 19.12 -22.61
CA ASN A 141 0.02 19.92 -23.82
C ASN A 141 -1.45 19.93 -24.30
N THR A 142 -2.32 19.07 -23.76
CA THR A 142 -3.73 19.01 -24.13
C THR A 142 -4.63 18.78 -22.91
N LEU A 143 -5.81 19.41 -22.92
CA LEU A 143 -6.87 19.21 -21.93
C LEU A 143 -7.18 17.71 -21.71
N MET A 144 -7.30 16.94 -22.79
CA MET A 144 -7.63 15.51 -22.71
C MET A 144 -6.60 14.67 -21.95
N ARG A 145 -5.32 15.08 -21.93
CA ARG A 145 -4.29 14.37 -21.14
C ARG A 145 -4.46 14.65 -19.65
N CYS A 146 -4.79 15.89 -19.29
CA CYS A 146 -5.13 16.26 -17.93
C CYS A 146 -6.41 15.58 -17.45
N ASP A 147 -7.46 15.53 -18.28
CA ASP A 147 -8.70 14.79 -18.00
C ASP A 147 -8.43 13.31 -17.72
N ARG A 148 -7.65 12.65 -18.60
CA ARG A 148 -7.27 11.25 -18.43
C ARG A 148 -6.47 11.04 -17.14
N PHE A 149 -5.54 11.94 -16.83
CA PHE A 149 -4.78 11.90 -15.59
C PHE A 149 -5.73 11.91 -14.39
N ILE A 150 -6.64 12.88 -14.30
CA ILE A 150 -7.60 13.00 -13.18
C ILE A 150 -8.47 11.74 -13.09
N CYS A 151 -9.05 11.28 -14.20
CA CYS A 151 -9.92 10.11 -14.20
C CYS A 151 -9.22 8.82 -13.78
N THR A 152 -7.97 8.61 -14.21
CA THR A 152 -7.17 7.43 -13.81
C THR A 152 -6.81 7.50 -12.34
N HIS A 153 -6.22 8.62 -11.91
CA HIS A 153 -5.72 8.79 -10.54
C HIS A 153 -6.83 8.91 -9.50
N TYR A 154 -8.04 9.32 -9.90
CA TYR A 154 -9.20 9.29 -9.02
C TYR A 154 -9.74 7.86 -8.85
N LYS A 155 -9.80 7.07 -9.93
CA LYS A 155 -10.29 5.69 -9.88
C LYS A 155 -9.37 4.76 -9.10
N ASP A 156 -8.07 5.00 -9.13
CA ASP A 156 -7.08 4.21 -8.38
C ASP A 156 -6.82 4.73 -6.96
N GLY A 157 -7.46 5.85 -6.56
CA GLY A 157 -7.32 6.45 -5.23
C GLY A 157 -5.99 7.15 -4.98
N THR A 158 -5.18 7.41 -6.01
CA THR A 158 -3.86 8.06 -5.87
C THR A 158 -3.90 9.57 -6.06
N LEU A 159 -5.02 10.13 -6.51
CA LEU A 159 -5.24 11.57 -6.53
C LEU A 159 -5.33 12.05 -5.07
N LEU A 160 -4.27 12.71 -4.59
CA LEU A 160 -4.13 13.16 -3.20
C LEU A 160 -5.11 14.30 -2.88
N VAL A 161 -6.40 13.99 -2.82
CA VAL A 161 -7.42 14.86 -2.23
C VAL A 161 -7.15 14.86 -0.74
N THR A 162 -6.32 15.80 -0.28
CA THR A 162 -6.26 16.07 1.15
C THR A 162 -7.65 16.51 1.57
N GLN A 163 -8.31 15.68 2.37
CA GLN A 163 -9.55 16.04 3.04
C GLN A 163 -9.24 17.33 3.79
N VAL A 164 -9.77 18.46 3.31
CA VAL A 164 -9.70 19.71 4.03
C VAL A 164 -10.21 19.40 5.42
N ALA A 165 -9.31 19.45 6.40
CA ALA A 165 -9.65 19.41 7.80
C ALA A 165 -10.83 20.37 7.96
N SER A 166 -11.96 19.83 8.41
CA SER A 166 -13.13 20.61 8.79
C SER A 166 -12.66 21.68 9.75
N TYR A 167 -12.47 22.90 9.24
CA TYR A 167 -12.25 24.06 10.08
C TYR A 167 -13.60 24.41 10.69
N SER A 168 -13.98 23.60 11.67
CA SER A 168 -15.04 23.90 12.61
C SER A 168 -14.53 25.04 13.50
N GLU A 169 -14.90 26.25 13.09
CA GLU A 169 -15.38 27.34 13.94
C GLU A 169 -14.75 27.48 15.34
N LYS A 170 -13.92 28.52 15.50
CA LYS A 170 -13.90 29.30 16.75
C LYS A 170 -13.82 30.81 16.48
N ARG A 171 -14.99 31.44 16.64
CA ARG A 171 -15.23 32.53 17.61
C ARG A 171 -14.81 33.94 17.19
N SER A 172 -15.85 34.70 16.82
CA SER A 172 -16.26 35.99 17.37
C SER A 172 -15.21 37.05 17.75
N LEU A 173 -15.57 38.29 17.36
CA LEU A 173 -15.15 39.60 17.84
C LEU A 173 -13.92 40.23 17.15
N ASN A 174 -14.21 41.15 16.22
CA ASN A 174 -14.06 42.57 16.51
C ASN A 174 -15.10 43.38 15.75
#